data_AF-A0A094ZEU4-F1
#
_entry.id   AF-A0A094ZEU4-F1
#
_cell.length_a   1.000
_cell.length_b   1.000
_cell.length_c   1.000
_cell.angle_alpha   90.00
_cell.angle_beta   90.00
_cell.angle_gamma   90.00
#
_symmetry.space_group_name_H-M   'P 1'
#
loop_
_entity.id
_entity.type
_entity.pdbx_description
1 polymer ?
#
loop_
_entity_poly.entity_id
_entity_poly.type
_entity_poly.pdbx_seq_one_letter_code
_entity_poly.pdbx_strand_id
1 'polypeptide(L)'
;MVTDNKSYWLKVPAKLPAEHLGDTLLNAAVGVGAGTAYGAALSQCGEYSRQIAAAESQRNAILEKKTLCVLHHFLALEWPEIQKELSHLESYRLDYDKLRSKVKHNEHPDPETLTKMEDAKTVLYKQLEKTRAKLQQVKSVNDSNMIALKELVAAQRTYFSECRQRTEELSAQMERLK
;
A
#
# COMPACT_ATOMS: atom_id res chain seq x y z
N MET A 1 -2.84 2.71 15.25
CA MET A 1 -1.84 1.79 14.68
C MET A 1 -2.61 0.70 13.95
N VAL A 2 -2.32 0.43 12.68
CA VAL A 2 -2.96 -0.65 11.93
C VAL A 2 -2.44 -1.96 12.53
N THR A 3 -3.24 -2.59 13.39
CA THR A 3 -2.78 -3.66 14.29
C THR A 3 -2.78 -5.05 13.66
N ASP A 4 -3.19 -5.20 12.39
CA ASP A 4 -3.18 -6.50 11.72
C ASP A 4 -2.20 -6.50 10.55
N ASN A 5 -0.92 -6.62 10.90
CA ASN A 5 0.22 -6.67 9.98
C ASN A 5 0.33 -8.03 9.25
N LYS A 6 -0.78 -8.75 9.07
CA LYS A 6 -0.79 -10.12 8.52
C LYS A 6 -1.33 -10.22 7.09
N SER A 7 -2.02 -9.18 6.59
CA SER A 7 -2.61 -9.23 5.26
C SER A 7 -2.60 -7.88 4.55
N TYR A 8 -2.07 -7.86 3.34
CA TYR A 8 -2.12 -6.69 2.44
C TYR A 8 -3.10 -6.88 1.27
N TRP A 9 -3.76 -8.03 1.18
CA TRP A 9 -4.75 -8.29 0.15
C TRP A 9 -6.04 -7.54 0.42
N LEU A 10 -6.71 -7.14 -0.66
CA LEU A 10 -8.06 -6.63 -0.60
C LEU A 10 -8.98 -7.78 -0.19
N LYS A 11 -9.94 -7.49 0.68
CA LYS A 11 -11.00 -8.44 1.02
C LYS A 11 -12.04 -8.42 -0.08
N VAL A 12 -11.68 -8.98 -1.23
CA VAL A 12 -12.56 -9.09 -2.39
C VAL A 12 -13.45 -10.33 -2.22
N PRO A 13 -14.78 -10.24 -2.41
CA PRO A 13 -15.62 -11.42 -2.45
C PRO A 13 -15.22 -12.33 -3.61
N ALA A 14 -15.48 -13.63 -3.50
CA ALA A 14 -15.20 -14.60 -4.58
C ALA A 14 -15.92 -14.25 -5.89
N LYS A 15 -17.01 -13.48 -5.80
CA LYS A 15 -17.76 -12.94 -6.92
C LYS A 15 -18.13 -11.50 -6.66
N LEU A 16 -17.86 -10.62 -7.62
CA LEU A 16 -18.15 -9.19 -7.48
C LEU A 16 -19.66 -8.91 -7.64
N PRO A 17 -20.19 -7.84 -7.01
CA PRO A 17 -21.59 -7.47 -7.17
C PRO A 17 -22.02 -7.26 -8.63
N ALA A 18 -21.17 -6.61 -9.44
CA ALA A 18 -21.42 -6.41 -10.86
C ALA A 18 -21.44 -7.74 -11.65
N GLU A 19 -20.65 -8.73 -11.23
CA GLU A 19 -20.67 -10.06 -11.85
C GLU A 19 -21.96 -10.81 -11.49
N HIS A 20 -22.41 -10.69 -10.23
CA HIS A 20 -23.68 -11.27 -9.80
C HIS A 20 -24.86 -10.67 -10.56
N LEU A 21 -24.90 -9.34 -10.70
CA LEU A 21 -25.90 -8.64 -11.50
C LEU A 21 -25.88 -9.13 -12.96
N GLY A 22 -24.68 -9.26 -13.54
CA GLY A 22 -24.51 -9.73 -14.91
C GLY A 22 -25.12 -11.12 -15.13
N ASP A 23 -24.84 -12.05 -14.22
CA ASP A 23 -25.40 -13.40 -14.27
C ASP A 23 -26.92 -13.42 -14.13
N THR A 24 -27.47 -12.63 -13.20
CA THR A 24 -28.93 -12.53 -13.04
C THR A 24 -29.60 -12.02 -14.31
N LEU A 25 -29.04 -10.97 -14.94
CA LEU A 25 -29.59 -10.39 -16.17
C LEU A 25 -29.49 -11.35 -17.36
N LEU A 26 -28.37 -12.05 -17.51
CA LEU A 26 -28.21 -13.06 -18.56
C LEU A 26 -29.15 -14.24 -18.37
N ASN A 27 -29.34 -14.72 -17.14
CA ASN A 27 -30.30 -15.77 -16.84
C ASN A 27 -31.74 -15.32 -17.13
N ALA A 28 -32.10 -14.08 -16.78
CA ALA A 28 -33.40 -13.51 -17.11
C ALA A 28 -33.59 -13.40 -18.64
N ALA A 29 -32.55 -13.03 -19.38
CA ALA A 29 -32.60 -12.95 -20.84
C ALA A 29 -32.89 -14.31 -21.50
N VAL A 30 -32.33 -15.40 -20.97
CA VAL A 30 -32.64 -16.77 -21.42
C VAL A 30 -34.12 -17.09 -21.21
N GLY A 31 -34.68 -16.75 -20.04
CA GLY A 31 -36.08 -16.98 -19.73
C GLY A 31 -37.06 -16.15 -20.59
N VAL A 32 -36.70 -14.90 -20.89
CA VAL A 32 -37.49 -14.00 -21.74
C VAL A 32 -37.37 -14.38 -23.23
N GLY A 33 -36.21 -14.89 -23.65
CA GLY A 33 -35.90 -15.23 -25.03
C GLY A 33 -35.22 -14.09 -25.79
N ALA A 34 -34.08 -14.39 -26.40
CA ALA A 34 -33.24 -13.44 -27.14
C ALA A 34 -33.91 -12.85 -28.41
N GLY A 35 -35.02 -13.42 -28.85
CA GLY A 35 -35.80 -12.90 -29.98
C GLY A 35 -36.67 -11.68 -29.65
N THR A 36 -36.78 -11.31 -28.38
CA THR A 36 -37.52 -10.12 -27.94
C THR A 36 -36.58 -8.94 -27.70
N ALA A 37 -37.04 -7.70 -27.95
CA ALA A 37 -36.26 -6.50 -27.66
C ALA A 37 -35.84 -6.42 -26.18
N TYR A 38 -36.72 -6.84 -25.26
CA TYR A 38 -36.42 -6.88 -23.83
C TYR A 38 -35.38 -7.96 -23.46
N GLY A 39 -35.47 -9.17 -24.04
CA GLY A 39 -34.46 -10.21 -23.83
C GLY A 39 -33.08 -9.82 -24.37
N ALA A 40 -33.05 -9.13 -25.52
CA ALA A 40 -31.83 -8.56 -26.08
C ALA A 40 -31.23 -7.47 -25.16
N ALA A 41 -32.05 -6.57 -24.62
CA ALA A 41 -31.63 -5.56 -23.66
C ALA A 41 -31.04 -6.19 -22.38
N LEU A 42 -31.74 -7.17 -21.79
CA LEU A 42 -31.24 -7.91 -20.62
C LEU A 42 -29.88 -8.56 -20.90
N SER A 43 -29.70 -9.12 -22.10
CA SER A 43 -28.44 -9.73 -22.52
C SER A 43 -27.30 -8.69 -22.58
N GLN A 44 -27.55 -7.55 -23.22
CA GLN A 44 -26.57 -6.46 -23.35
C GLN A 44 -26.18 -5.88 -21.99
N CYS A 45 -27.16 -5.59 -21.12
CA CYS A 45 -26.89 -5.10 -19.78
C CYS A 45 -26.14 -6.14 -18.92
N GLY A 46 -26.46 -7.42 -19.06
CA GLY A 46 -25.78 -8.49 -18.34
C GLY A 46 -24.31 -8.64 -18.73
N GLU A 47 -24.02 -8.60 -20.03
CA GLU A 47 -22.66 -8.64 -20.56
C GLU A 47 -21.85 -7.40 -20.13
N TYR A 48 -22.43 -6.20 -20.23
CA TYR A 48 -21.82 -4.99 -19.71
C TYR A 48 -21.45 -5.12 -18.22
N SER A 49 -22.35 -5.66 -17.39
CA SER A 49 -22.10 -5.80 -15.96
C SER A 49 -20.94 -6.75 -15.66
N ARG A 50 -20.81 -7.86 -16.40
CA ARG A 50 -19.65 -8.77 -16.31
C ARG A 50 -18.35 -8.08 -16.73
N GLN A 51 -18.41 -7.26 -17.76
CA GLN A 51 -17.26 -6.51 -18.23
C GLN A 51 -16.77 -5.47 -17.21
N ILE A 52 -17.67 -4.78 -16.52
CA ILE A 52 -17.32 -3.89 -15.40
C ILE A 52 -16.67 -4.67 -14.26
N ALA A 53 -17.20 -5.86 -13.93
CA ALA A 53 -16.61 -6.73 -12.90
C ALA A 53 -15.19 -7.20 -13.28
N ALA A 54 -14.96 -7.51 -14.56
CA ALA A 54 -13.63 -7.88 -15.06
C ALA A 54 -12.63 -6.72 -14.92
N ALA A 55 -13.03 -5.50 -15.32
CA ALA A 55 -12.21 -4.30 -15.15
C ALA A 55 -11.90 -4.01 -13.67
N GLU A 56 -12.89 -4.20 -12.79
CA GLU A 56 -12.71 -4.03 -11.35
C GLU A 56 -11.74 -5.07 -10.76
N SER A 57 -11.84 -6.32 -11.20
CA SER A 57 -10.95 -7.40 -10.79
C SER A 57 -9.49 -7.12 -11.19
N GLN A 58 -9.29 -6.63 -12.42
CA GLN A 58 -7.96 -6.20 -12.89
C GLN A 58 -7.42 -5.03 -12.06
N ARG A 59 -8.26 -4.01 -11.78
CA ARG A 59 -7.88 -2.90 -10.90
C ARG A 59 -7.47 -3.43 -9.53
N ASN A 60 -8.27 -4.28 -8.91
CA ASN A 60 -7.99 -4.85 -7.58
C ASN A 60 -6.65 -5.60 -7.56
N ALA A 61 -6.39 -6.45 -8.55
CA ALA A 61 -5.12 -7.17 -8.67
C ALA A 61 -3.91 -6.23 -8.79
N ILE A 62 -4.03 -5.14 -9.55
CA ILE A 62 -2.97 -4.13 -9.67
C ILE A 62 -2.74 -3.43 -8.32
N LEU A 63 -3.80 -3.01 -7.63
CA LEU A 63 -3.69 -2.34 -6.34
C LEU A 63 -3.04 -3.22 -5.29
N GLU A 64 -3.43 -4.49 -5.20
CA GLU A 64 -2.81 -5.44 -4.28
C GLU A 64 -1.31 -5.60 -4.53
N LYS A 65 -0.94 -5.88 -5.78
CA LYS A 65 0.44 -6.21 -6.14
C LYS A 65 1.36 -5.00 -6.15
N LYS A 66 0.91 -3.88 -6.72
CA LYS A 66 1.77 -2.71 -6.97
C LYS A 66 1.67 -1.61 -5.92
N THR A 67 0.62 -1.63 -5.09
CA THR A 67 0.43 -0.61 -4.05
C THR A 67 0.48 -1.23 -2.67
N LEU A 68 -0.46 -2.13 -2.34
CA LEU A 68 -0.61 -2.63 -0.98
C LEU A 68 0.58 -3.48 -0.54
N CYS A 69 1.12 -4.34 -1.41
CA CYS A 69 2.31 -5.14 -1.12
C CYS A 69 3.53 -4.27 -0.77
N VAL A 70 3.77 -3.20 -1.54
CA VAL A 70 4.90 -2.29 -1.34
C VAL A 70 4.76 -1.55 0.01
N LEU A 71 3.58 -0.98 0.26
CA LEU A 71 3.30 -0.28 1.52
C LEU A 71 3.38 -1.22 2.73
N HIS A 72 2.88 -2.45 2.58
CA HIS A 72 2.95 -3.44 3.63
C HIS A 72 4.38 -3.86 3.95
N HIS A 73 5.20 -4.13 2.93
CA HIS A 73 6.62 -4.44 3.11
C HIS A 73 7.33 -3.35 3.92
N PHE A 74 7.13 -2.09 3.52
CA PHE A 74 7.72 -0.95 4.24
C PHE A 74 7.28 -0.89 5.70
N LEU A 75 5.96 -0.94 5.96
CA LEU A 75 5.42 -0.78 7.30
C LEU A 75 5.68 -1.97 8.22
N ALA A 76 5.75 -3.19 7.66
CA ALA A 76 5.90 -4.42 8.44
C ALA A 76 7.36 -4.79 8.68
N LEU A 77 8.27 -4.47 7.77
CA LEU A 77 9.66 -4.92 7.85
C LEU A 77 10.63 -3.76 8.03
N GLU A 78 10.54 -2.72 7.21
CA GLU A 78 11.57 -1.69 7.16
C GLU A 78 11.39 -0.63 8.26
N TRP A 79 10.15 -0.17 8.46
CA TRP A 79 9.83 0.85 9.44
C TRP A 79 10.17 0.45 10.89
N PRO A 80 9.82 -0.76 11.37
CA PRO A 80 10.18 -1.18 12.73
C PRO A 80 11.69 -1.23 12.96
N GLU A 81 12.47 -1.63 11.96
CA GLU A 81 13.93 -1.63 12.05
C GLU A 81 14.49 -0.21 12.14
N ILE A 82 13.98 0.72 11.33
CA ILE A 82 14.37 2.14 11.41
C ILE A 82 14.05 2.70 12.81
N GLN A 83 12.85 2.44 13.33
CA GLN A 83 12.47 2.90 14.66
C GLN A 83 13.38 2.32 15.75
N LYS A 84 13.75 1.04 15.64
CA LYS A 84 14.69 0.40 16.57
C LYS A 84 16.05 1.08 16.58
N GLU A 85 16.64 1.32 15.41
CA GLU A 85 17.97 1.95 15.34
C GLU A 85 17.95 3.41 15.82
N LEU A 86 16.88 4.16 15.53
CA LEU A 86 16.67 5.51 16.06
C LEU A 86 16.53 5.50 17.59
N SER A 87 15.80 4.54 18.15
CA SER A 87 15.66 4.38 19.61
C SER A 87 16.99 4.08 20.28
N HIS A 88 17.82 3.20 19.71
CA HIS A 88 19.15 2.93 20.23
C HIS A 88 20.07 4.15 20.14
N LEU A 89 20.02 4.88 19.02
CA LEU A 89 20.81 6.09 18.84
C LEU A 89 20.50 7.12 19.92
N GLU A 90 19.22 7.35 20.20
CA GLU A 90 18.81 8.28 21.25
C GLU A 90 19.25 7.80 22.65
N SER A 91 19.10 6.51 22.96
CA SER A 91 19.56 5.95 24.23
C SER A 91 21.07 6.17 24.44
N TYR A 92 21.90 5.82 23.45
CA TYR A 92 23.35 5.97 23.58
C TYR A 92 23.78 7.44 23.58
N ARG A 93 23.05 8.32 22.87
CA ARG A 93 23.29 9.76 22.92
C ARG A 93 23.08 10.28 24.34
N LEU A 94 21.96 9.92 24.96
CA LEU A 94 21.65 10.32 26.34
C LEU A 94 22.68 9.79 27.35
N ASP A 95 23.16 8.56 27.16
CA ASP A 95 24.18 7.98 28.05
C ASP A 95 25.54 8.67 27.91
N TYR A 96 25.97 8.98 26.69
CA TYR A 96 27.17 9.78 26.44
C TYR A 96 27.03 11.19 27.01
N ASP A 97 25.90 11.86 26.80
CA ASP A 97 25.66 13.23 27.29
C ASP A 97 25.69 13.30 28.82
N LYS A 98 25.14 12.30 29.52
CA LYS A 98 25.23 12.17 30.99
C LYS A 98 26.69 12.08 31.46
N LEU A 99 27.49 11.20 30.85
CA LEU A 99 28.90 11.01 31.24
C LEU A 99 29.75 12.24 30.91
N ARG A 100 29.54 12.84 29.73
CA ARG A 100 30.21 14.07 29.30
C ARG A 100 29.89 15.24 30.24
N SER A 101 28.65 15.36 30.67
CA SER A 101 28.25 16.39 31.65
C SER A 101 28.97 16.21 32.99
N LYS A 102 29.04 14.97 33.50
CA LYS A 102 29.79 14.65 34.73
C LYS A 102 31.28 15.02 34.63
N VAL A 103 31.93 14.69 33.51
CA VAL A 103 33.35 15.04 33.28
C VAL A 103 33.54 16.55 33.18
N LYS A 104 32.63 17.27 32.50
CA LYS A 104 32.71 18.72 32.32
C LYS A 104 32.56 19.50 33.64
N HIS A 105 31.76 18.98 34.57
CA HIS A 105 31.43 19.65 35.84
C HIS A 105 32.32 19.20 37.01
N ASN A 106 33.29 18.32 36.79
CA ASN A 106 34.22 17.85 37.81
C ASN A 106 35.64 18.29 37.43
N GLU A 107 36.31 19.08 38.29
CA GLU A 107 37.67 19.59 38.02
C GLU A 107 38.73 18.47 38.01
N HIS A 108 38.48 17.40 38.77
CA HIS A 108 39.32 16.21 38.84
C HIS A 108 38.48 14.94 38.62
N PRO A 109 38.05 14.67 37.38
CA PRO A 109 37.28 13.48 37.06
C PRO A 109 38.15 12.23 37.24
N ASP A 110 37.57 11.20 37.85
CA ASP A 110 38.26 9.94 38.06
C ASP A 110 38.59 9.23 36.73
N PRO A 111 39.70 8.48 36.64
CA PRO A 111 40.11 7.79 35.42
C PRO A 111 39.02 6.84 34.87
N GLU A 112 38.24 6.22 35.75
CA GLU A 112 37.19 5.29 35.37
C GLU A 112 36.03 6.00 34.64
N THR A 113 35.61 7.18 35.10
CA THR A 113 34.58 8.01 34.44
C THR A 113 35.06 8.50 33.07
N LEU A 114 36.34 8.84 32.93
CA LEU A 114 36.94 9.19 31.63
C LEU A 114 36.91 8.01 30.65
N THR A 115 37.30 6.81 31.10
CA THR A 115 37.23 5.59 30.27
C THR A 115 35.79 5.28 29.85
N LYS A 116 34.84 5.30 30.80
CA LYS A 116 33.41 5.07 30.51
C LYS A 116 32.85 6.09 29.51
N MET A 117 33.27 7.35 29.59
CA MET A 117 32.86 8.39 28.64
C MET A 117 33.37 8.08 27.22
N GLU A 118 34.63 7.69 27.06
CA GLU A 118 35.20 7.34 25.75
C GLU A 118 34.62 6.05 25.18
N ASP A 119 34.30 5.06 26.02
CA ASP A 119 33.59 3.85 25.62
C ASP A 119 32.17 4.19 25.11
N ALA A 120 31.41 4.99 25.87
CA ALA A 120 30.06 5.43 25.49
C ALA A 120 30.08 6.23 24.19
N LYS A 121 31.08 7.10 24.00
CA LYS A 121 31.31 7.84 22.76
C LYS A 121 31.55 6.89 21.59
N THR A 122 32.39 5.88 21.77
CA THR A 122 32.68 4.87 20.74
C THR A 122 31.42 4.10 20.34
N VAL A 123 30.59 3.70 21.32
CA VAL A 123 29.30 3.04 21.07
C VAL A 123 28.34 3.96 20.30
N LEU A 124 28.22 5.22 20.71
CA LEU A 124 27.39 6.22 20.03
C LEU A 124 27.80 6.40 18.57
N TYR A 125 29.10 6.57 18.27
CA TYR A 125 29.57 6.72 16.89
C TYR A 125 29.28 5.48 16.04
N LYS A 126 29.48 4.27 16.60
CA LYS A 126 29.12 3.03 15.90
C LYS A 126 27.62 2.97 15.57
N GLN A 127 26.77 3.33 16.53
CA GLN A 127 25.31 3.35 16.32
C GLN A 127 24.89 4.42 15.32
N LEU A 128 25.57 5.57 15.31
CA LEU A 128 25.31 6.68 14.39
C LEU A 128 25.61 6.27 12.95
N GLU A 129 26.72 5.56 12.69
CA GLU A 129 27.02 5.02 11.37
C GLU A 129 25.99 3.97 10.93
N LYS A 130 25.58 3.07 11.83
CA LYS A 130 24.52 2.09 11.54
C LYS A 130 23.19 2.76 11.18
N THR A 131 22.80 3.79 11.93
CA THR A 131 21.56 4.54 11.70
C THR A 131 21.62 5.32 10.39
N ARG A 132 22.76 5.95 10.07
CA ARG A 132 22.99 6.64 8.79
C ARG A 132 22.85 5.68 7.60
N ALA A 133 23.45 4.50 7.67
CA ALA A 133 23.34 3.50 6.62
C ALA A 133 21.87 3.10 6.39
N LYS A 134 21.11 2.90 7.47
CA LYS A 134 19.67 2.58 7.37
C LYS A 134 18.87 3.73 6.77
N LEU A 135 19.12 4.98 7.19
CA LEU A 135 18.44 6.16 6.64
C LEU A 135 18.77 6.43 5.16
N GLN A 136 19.96 6.05 4.69
CA GLN A 136 20.27 6.10 3.26
C GLN A 136 19.42 5.12 2.45
N GLN A 137 19.17 3.91 2.98
CA GLN A 137 18.26 2.93 2.37
C GLN A 137 16.81 3.44 2.34
N VAL A 138 16.39 4.28 3.30
CA VAL A 138 15.04 4.88 3.30
C VAL A 138 14.78 5.73 2.07
N LYS A 139 15.79 6.35 1.45
CA LYS A 139 15.59 7.15 0.23
C LYS A 139 15.04 6.30 -0.91
N SER A 140 15.65 5.14 -1.19
CA SER A 140 15.17 4.22 -2.23
C SER A 140 13.80 3.63 -1.91
N VAL A 141 13.51 3.41 -0.61
CA VAL A 141 12.22 2.94 -0.14
C VAL A 141 11.14 4.00 -0.34
N ASN A 142 11.45 5.26 -0.06
CA ASN A 142 10.56 6.38 -0.31
C ASN A 142 10.23 6.52 -1.81
N ASP A 143 11.21 6.37 -2.68
CA ASP A 143 10.97 6.37 -4.13
C ASP A 143 10.06 5.23 -4.57
N SER A 144 10.26 4.03 -4.00
CA SER A 144 9.43 2.86 -4.25
C SER A 144 7.99 3.07 -3.79
N ASN A 145 7.79 3.64 -2.60
CA ASN A 145 6.47 4.01 -2.08
C ASN A 145 5.81 5.09 -2.95
N MET A 146 6.57 6.07 -3.44
CA MET A 146 6.04 7.11 -4.33
C MET A 146 5.59 6.52 -5.67
N ILE A 147 6.33 5.55 -6.22
CA ILE A 147 5.92 4.79 -7.41
C ILE A 147 4.62 4.01 -7.12
N ALA A 148 4.52 3.35 -5.98
CA ALA A 148 3.33 2.60 -5.56
C ALA A 148 2.07 3.49 -5.48
N LEU A 149 2.21 4.74 -5.02
CA LEU A 149 1.12 5.72 -5.00
C LEU A 149 0.75 6.21 -6.41
N LYS A 150 1.72 6.36 -7.32
CA LYS A 150 1.43 6.69 -8.72
C LYS A 150 0.71 5.54 -9.43
N GLU A 151 1.09 4.29 -9.15
CA GLU A 151 0.44 3.09 -9.68
C GLU A 151 -1.01 2.96 -9.20
N LEU A 152 -1.31 3.33 -7.94
CA LEU A 152 -2.69 3.43 -7.45
C LEU A 152 -3.51 4.39 -8.33
N VAL A 153 -3.02 5.61 -8.54
CA VAL A 153 -3.72 6.63 -9.34
C VAL A 153 -3.88 6.18 -10.79
N ALA A 154 -2.84 5.56 -11.37
CA ALA A 154 -2.89 5.03 -12.72
C ALA A 154 -3.94 3.92 -12.87
N ALA A 155 -3.96 2.96 -11.96
CA ALA A 155 -4.93 1.86 -11.95
C ALA A 155 -6.38 2.37 -11.83
N GLN A 156 -6.61 3.35 -10.94
CA GLN A 156 -7.92 4.00 -10.80
C GLN A 156 -8.33 4.71 -12.09
N ARG A 157 -7.43 5.50 -12.68
CA ARG A 157 -7.70 6.22 -13.94
C ARG A 157 -8.08 5.26 -15.06
N THR A 158 -7.33 4.17 -15.24
CA THR A 158 -7.60 3.16 -16.26
C THR A 158 -8.99 2.55 -16.05
N TYR A 159 -9.29 2.11 -14.83
CA TYR A 159 -10.59 1.52 -14.50
C TYR A 159 -11.76 2.47 -14.77
N PHE A 160 -11.69 3.71 -14.30
CA PHE A 160 -12.78 4.66 -14.52
C PHE A 160 -12.94 5.06 -15.99
N SER A 161 -11.84 5.16 -16.73
CA SER A 161 -11.87 5.41 -18.18
C SER A 161 -12.57 4.26 -18.91
N GLU A 162 -12.24 3.01 -18.56
CA GLU A 162 -12.84 1.83 -19.16
C GLU A 162 -14.32 1.69 -18.80
N CYS A 163 -14.69 1.94 -17.54
CA CYS A 163 -16.10 1.95 -17.13
C CYS A 163 -16.91 2.99 -17.91
N ARG A 164 -16.35 4.19 -18.09
CA ARG A 164 -17.00 5.26 -18.86
C ARG A 164 -17.20 4.82 -20.30
N GLN A 165 -16.16 4.33 -20.97
CA GLN A 165 -16.24 3.88 -22.36
C GLN A 165 -17.31 2.79 -22.53
N ARG A 166 -17.28 1.74 -21.69
CA ARG A 166 -18.25 0.64 -21.73
C ARG A 166 -19.69 1.11 -21.49
N THR A 167 -19.87 2.15 -20.67
CA THR A 167 -21.20 2.73 -20.38
C THR A 167 -21.73 3.52 -21.57
N GLU A 168 -20.88 4.30 -22.23
CA GLU A 168 -21.22 5.03 -23.45
C GLU A 168 -21.58 4.06 -24.59
N GLU A 169 -20.81 2.97 -24.75
CA GLU A 169 -21.10 1.90 -25.72
C GLU A 169 -22.45 1.21 -25.45
N LEU A 170 -22.73 0.84 -24.20
CA LEU A 170 -24.02 0.23 -23.83
C LEU A 170 -25.17 1.20 -24.10
N SER A 171 -25.05 2.47 -23.72
CA SER A 171 -26.08 3.47 -23.97
C SER A 171 -26.45 3.56 -25.45
N ALA A 172 -25.45 3.60 -26.34
CA ALA A 172 -25.68 3.63 -27.78
C ALA A 172 -26.28 2.33 -28.34
N GLN A 173 -25.96 1.17 -27.75
CA GLN A 173 -26.57 -0.11 -28.12
C GLN A 173 -28.05 -0.17 -27.71
N MET A 174 -28.37 0.31 -26.50
CA MET A 174 -29.72 0.35 -25.96
C MET A 174 -30.66 1.24 -26.79
N GLU A 175 -30.19 2.38 -27.31
CA GLU A 175 -30.99 3.25 -28.19
C GLU A 175 -31.38 2.59 -29.53
N ARG A 176 -30.64 1.57 -29.95
CA ARG A 176 -30.91 0.84 -31.20
C ARG A 176 -31.93 -0.29 -31.03
N LEU A 177 -32.16 -0.73 -29.80
CA LEU A 177 -33.17 -1.73 -29.47
C LEU A 177 -34.54 -1.03 -29.46
N LYS A 178 -35.24 -1.08 -30.59
CA LYS A 178 -36.64 -0.67 -30.73
C LYS A 178 -37.56 -1.88 -30.64
#